data_AF-A0A960G612-F1
#
_entry.id   AF-A0A960G612-F1
#
_cell.length_a   1.000
_cell.length_b   1.000
_cell.length_c   1.000
_cell.angle_alpha   90.00
_cell.angle_beta   90.00
_cell.angle_gamma   90.00
#
_symmetry.space_group_name_H-M   'P 1'
#
loop_
_entity.id
_entity.type
_entity.pdbx_description
1 polymer ?
#
loop_
_entity_poly.entity_id
_entity_poly.type
_entity_poly.pdbx_seq_one_letter_code
_entity_poly.pdbx_strand_id
1 'polypeptide(L)' 'MAAMKPRTGDGPLEVTKEGRGIVMRVPLEGGGRLVVELNAEEA' A
#
# COMPACT_ATOMS: atom_id res chain seq x y z
N MET A 1 -19.94 18.17 13.93
CA MET A 1 -18.71 18.25 13.11
C MET A 1 -18.16 16.84 13.00
N ALA A 2 -18.30 16.18 11.85
CA ALA A 2 -17.71 14.86 11.66
C ALA A 2 -16.22 15.07 11.39
N ALA A 3 -15.36 14.74 12.35
CA ALA A 3 -13.93 14.65 12.12
C ALA A 3 -13.70 13.44 11.20
N MET A 4 -13.79 13.66 9.89
CA MET A 4 -13.27 12.68 8.94
C MET A 4 -11.80 12.55 9.26
N LYS A 5 -11.37 11.35 9.68
CA LYS A 5 -9.96 11.02 9.83
C LYS A 5 -9.25 11.51 8.56
N PRO A 6 -8.15 12.28 8.66
CA PRO A 6 -7.44 12.73 7.48
C PRO A 6 -7.22 11.52 6.57
N ARG A 7 -7.71 11.59 5.32
CA ARG A 7 -7.43 10.57 4.31
C ARG A 7 -6.01 10.81 3.81
N THR A 8 -5.05 10.84 4.73
CA THR A 8 -3.64 10.91 4.39
C THR A 8 -3.24 9.52 3.93
N GLY A 9 -2.77 9.45 2.68
CA GLY A 9 -2.17 8.25 2.15
C GLY A 9 -0.95 7.83 2.98
N ASP A 10 -0.34 8.76 3.73
CA ASP A 10 0.89 8.74 4.56
C ASP A 10 1.10 7.59 5.58
N GLY A 11 0.38 6.47 5.45
CA GLY A 11 0.78 5.23 6.09
C GLY A 11 2.17 4.78 5.59
N PRO A 12 2.90 4.01 6.40
CA PRO A 12 4.20 3.48 5.99
C PRO A 12 4.05 2.65 4.70
N LEU A 13 5.11 2.59 3.90
CA LEU A 13 5.22 1.60 2.84
C LEU A 13 5.14 0.21 3.46
N GLU A 14 4.15 -0.58 3.06
CA GLU A 14 3.96 -1.95 3.55
C GLU A 14 4.38 -2.94 2.45
N VAL A 15 5.29 -3.86 2.78
CA VAL A 15 5.70 -4.94 1.88
C VAL A 15 5.49 -6.26 2.63
N THR A 16 4.78 -7.21 2.02
CA THR A 16 4.47 -8.51 2.63
C THR A 16 4.62 -9.61 1.60
N LYS A 17 5.26 -10.72 1.97
CA LYS A 17 5.27 -11.92 1.15
C LYS A 17 3.97 -12.70 1.41
N GLU A 18 3.07 -12.73 0.45
CA GLU A 18 1.82 -13.50 0.52
C GLU A 18 1.90 -14.68 -0.46
N GLY A 19 1.89 -15.91 0.07
CA GLY A 19 2.04 -17.12 -0.75
C GLY A 19 3.37 -17.18 -1.49
N ARG A 20 3.32 -17.16 -2.82
CA ARG A 20 4.50 -17.17 -3.72
C ARG A 20 4.89 -15.78 -4.25
N GLY A 21 4.10 -14.75 -3.99
CA GLY A 21 4.31 -13.39 -4.48
C GLY A 21 4.71 -12.40 -3.37
N ILE A 22 5.11 -11.21 -3.78
CA ILE A 22 5.39 -10.06 -2.93
C ILE A 22 4.29 -9.03 -3.17
N VAL A 23 3.55 -8.69 -2.12
CA VAL A 23 2.54 -7.64 -2.14
C VAL A 23 3.14 -6.36 -1.58
N MET A 24 3.20 -5.31 -2.39
CA MET A 24 3.65 -3.98 -1.99
C MET A 24 2.47 -3.01 -2.00
N ARG A 25 2.29 -2.28 -0.89
CA ARG A 25 1.26 -1.26 -0.73
C ARG A 25 1.93 0.10 -0.58
N VAL A 26 1.81 0.92 -1.62
CA VAL A 26 2.43 2.25 -1.70
C VAL A 26 1.39 3.31 -1.36
N PRO A 27 1.65 4.19 -0.37
CA PRO A 27 0.78 5.31 -0.07
C PRO A 27 0.76 6.32 -1.23
N LEU A 28 -0.42 6.83 -1.61
CA LEU A 28 -0.56 7.86 -2.64
C LEU A 28 -1.01 9.19 -2.03
N GLU A 29 -0.44 10.29 -2.52
CA GLU A 29 -0.89 11.64 -2.18
C GLU A 29 -2.36 11.81 -2.61
N GLY A 30 -3.25 12.05 -1.64
CA GLY A 30 -4.71 12.12 -1.88
C GLY A 30 -5.55 11.02 -1.23
N GLY A 31 -4.93 10.08 -0.49
CA GLY A 31 -5.66 9.20 0.42
C GLY A 31 -6.01 7.82 -0.11
N GLY A 32 -5.24 7.33 -1.08
CA GLY A 32 -5.33 5.97 -1.62
C GLY A 32 -4.06 5.16 -1.33
N ARG A 33 -4.12 3.86 -1.68
CA ARG A 33 -2.97 2.97 -1.70
C ARG A 33 -2.90 2.28 -3.06
N LEU A 34 -1.75 2.33 -3.71
CA LEU A 34 -1.45 1.49 -4.86
C LEU A 34 -1.05 0.11 -4.34
N VAL A 35 -1.69 -0.95 -4.82
CA VAL A 35 -1.35 -2.32 -4.46
C VAL A 35 -0.74 -2.99 -5.69
N VAL A 36 0.50 -3.45 -5.55
CA VAL A 36 1.24 -4.16 -6.60
C VAL A 36 1.57 -5.55 -6.09
N GLU A 37 1.27 -6.57 -6.88
CA GLU A 37 1.72 -7.95 -6.66
C GLU A 37 2.85 -8.23 -7.65
N LEU A 38 4.02 -8.61 -7.12
CA LEU A 38 5.20 -8.99 -7.88
C LEU A 38 5.44 -10.47 -7.70
N ASN A 39 5.85 -11.16 -8.76
CA ASN A 39 6.39 -12.49 -8.62
C ASN A 39 7.86 -12.42 -8.14
N ALA A 40 8.42 -13.55 -7.69
CA ALA A 40 9.79 -13.58 -7.15
C ALA A 40 10.88 -13.33 -8.19
N GLU A 41 10.57 -13.37 -9.49
CA GLU A 41 11.50 -13.11 -10.59
C GLU A 41 11.52 -11.63 -11.01
N GLU A 42 10.53 -10.85 -10.58
CA GLU A 42 10.35 -9.41 -10.87
C GLU A 42 10.83 -8.49 -9.73
N ALA A 43 11.30 -9.06 -8.61
CA ALA A 43 11.79 -8.34 -7.43
C ALA A 43 13.26 -7.94 -7.53
#